data_AF-A0A3E0VA90-F1
#
_entry.id   AF-A0A3E0VA90-F1
#
_cell.length_a   1.000
_cell.length_b   1.000
_cell.length_c   1.000
_cell.angle_alpha   90.00
_cell.angle_beta   90.00
_cell.angle_gamma   90.00
#
_symmetry.space_group_name_H-M   'P 1'
#
loop_
_entity.id
_entity.type
_entity.pdbx_description
1 polymer ?
#
loop_
_entity_poly.entity_id
_entity_poly.type
_entity_poly.pdbx_seq_one_letter_code
_entity_poly.pdbx_strand_id
1 'polypeptide(L)'
;MDSFEYRKELAKRVNALVVVYEFETESSLKFATVQTALDEVGVSISRQRWSYIKTGSGFAVKDPALLEAIAKFFGADSEFLLDLSSPPGDELQRRIDHVIRLRRANVAKVATRALGQLDPELAESLVRAIEESADPSESRKTLDPMD
;
A
#
# COMPACT_ATOMS: atom_id res chain seq x y z
N MET A 1 13.74 0.39 -15.55
CA MET A 1 13.13 1.45 -14.72
C MET A 1 14.21 2.44 -14.31
N ASP A 2 14.00 3.75 -14.53
CA ASP A 2 14.97 4.77 -14.10
C ASP A 2 14.96 4.97 -12.58
N SER A 3 15.87 5.82 -12.09
CA SER A 3 16.04 6.06 -10.64
C SER A 3 14.82 6.72 -9.98
N PHE A 4 14.13 7.61 -10.70
CA PHE A 4 12.95 8.30 -10.17
C PHE A 4 11.76 7.34 -10.05
N GLU A 5 11.46 6.61 -11.13
CA GLU A 5 10.40 5.60 -11.14
C GLU A 5 10.67 4.49 -10.12
N TYR A 6 11.94 4.06 -9.97
CA TYR A 6 12.31 3.08 -8.96
C TYR A 6 11.97 3.55 -7.55
N ARG A 7 12.32 4.79 -7.19
CA ARG A 7 12.03 5.34 -5.85
C ARG A 7 10.53 5.49 -5.62
N LYS A 8 9.79 5.93 -6.63
CA LYS A 8 8.34 6.09 -6.58
C LYS A 8 7.65 4.75 -6.35
N GLU A 9 8.05 3.71 -7.08
CA GLU A 9 7.48 2.37 -6.91
C GLU A 9 7.88 1.74 -5.57
N LEU A 10 9.14 1.89 -5.14
CA LEU A 10 9.58 1.42 -3.82
C LEU A 10 8.76 2.09 -2.71
N ALA A 11 8.56 3.40 -2.79
CA ALA A 11 7.76 4.14 -1.83
C ALA A 11 6.30 3.64 -1.80
N LYS A 12 5.69 3.45 -2.97
CA LYS A 12 4.33 2.90 -3.07
C LYS A 12 4.22 1.53 -2.38
N ARG A 13 5.16 0.61 -2.64
CA ARG A 13 5.16 -0.73 -2.04
C ARG A 13 5.37 -0.69 -0.54
N VAL A 14 6.34 0.07 -0.05
CA VAL A 14 6.59 0.22 1.39
C VAL A 14 5.36 0.82 2.09
N ASN A 15 4.71 1.83 1.51
CA ASN A 15 3.49 2.39 2.09
C ASN A 15 2.31 1.42 2.06
N ALA A 16 2.20 0.54 1.06
CA ALA A 16 1.20 -0.52 1.06
C ALA A 16 1.41 -1.46 2.27
N LEU A 17 2.66 -1.85 2.55
CA LEU A 17 2.99 -2.65 3.73
C LEU A 17 2.66 -1.92 5.05
N VAL A 18 2.99 -0.63 5.14
CA VAL A 18 2.64 0.20 6.31
C VAL A 18 1.13 0.24 6.52
N VAL A 19 0.36 0.46 5.45
CA VAL A 19 -1.10 0.51 5.51
C VAL A 19 -1.69 -0.82 6.00
N VAL A 20 -1.17 -1.96 5.51
CA VAL A 20 -1.59 -3.29 5.96
C VAL A 20 -1.24 -3.48 7.44
N TYR A 21 -0.01 -3.16 7.84
CA TYR A 21 0.43 -3.26 9.24
C TYR A 21 -0.42 -2.42 10.19
N GLU A 22 -0.65 -1.15 9.87
CA GLU A 22 -1.43 -0.25 10.73
C GLU A 22 -2.89 -0.68 10.82
N PHE A 23 -3.41 -1.27 9.75
CA PHE A 23 -4.74 -1.86 9.74
C PHE A 23 -4.84 -3.09 10.65
N GLU A 24 -3.90 -4.03 10.53
CA GLU A 24 -3.90 -5.29 11.30
C GLU A 24 -3.57 -5.09 12.79
N THR A 25 -2.75 -4.09 13.12
CA THR A 25 -2.33 -3.80 14.50
C THR A 25 -3.21 -2.76 15.19
N GLU A 26 -4.16 -2.16 14.47
CA GLU A 26 -5.00 -1.05 14.93
C GLU A 26 -4.18 0.11 15.54
N SER A 27 -2.93 0.29 15.11
CA SER A 27 -1.99 1.27 15.66
C SER A 27 -1.12 1.87 14.57
N SER A 28 -0.79 3.16 14.70
CA SER A 28 0.14 3.80 13.77
C SER A 28 1.57 3.27 13.95
N LEU A 29 2.27 3.07 12.84
CA LEU A 29 3.63 2.57 12.81
C LEU A 29 4.62 3.64 13.29
N LYS A 30 5.28 3.36 14.42
CA LYS A 30 6.33 4.21 14.96
C LYS A 30 7.69 3.83 14.37
N PHE A 31 8.52 4.83 14.05
CA PHE A 31 9.89 4.58 13.56
C PHE A 31 10.71 3.73 14.52
N ALA A 32 10.56 3.92 15.84
CA ALA A 32 11.29 3.14 16.84
C ALA A 32 11.00 1.63 16.71
N THR A 33 9.77 1.24 16.38
CA THR A 33 9.39 -0.16 16.16
C THR A 33 10.13 -0.76 14.96
N VAL A 34 10.18 -0.02 13.84
CA VAL A 34 10.94 -0.44 12.65
C VAL A 34 12.42 -0.54 12.97
N GLN A 35 12.97 0.48 13.63
CA GLN A 35 14.38 0.52 13.97
C GLN A 35 14.79 -0.67 14.84
N THR A 36 14.06 -0.94 15.94
CA THR A 36 14.34 -2.06 16.83
C THR A 36 14.28 -3.40 16.09
N ALA A 37 13.25 -3.64 15.29
CA ALA A 37 13.11 -4.91 14.56
C ALA A 37 14.21 -5.12 13.52
N LEU A 38 14.66 -4.07 12.86
CA LEU A 38 15.75 -4.14 11.89
C LEU A 38 17.11 -4.33 12.60
N ASP A 39 17.33 -3.65 13.73
CA ASP A 39 18.54 -3.80 14.54
C ASP A 39 18.69 -5.23 15.10
N GLU A 40 17.59 -5.89 15.48
CA GLU A 40 17.56 -7.29 15.94
C GLU A 40 18.09 -8.30 14.91
N VAL A 41 17.99 -7.97 13.61
CA VAL A 41 18.53 -8.78 12.50
C VAL A 41 19.84 -8.21 11.94
N GLY A 42 20.48 -7.28 12.66
CA GLY A 42 21.78 -6.72 12.30
C GLY A 42 21.73 -5.66 11.19
N VAL A 43 20.57 -5.08 10.91
CA VAL A 43 20.38 -4.06 9.88
C VAL A 43 20.03 -2.73 10.53
N SER A 44 20.87 -1.71 10.39
CA SER A 44 20.55 -0.38 10.92
C SER A 44 19.87 0.52 9.88
N ILE A 45 18.91 1.32 10.30
CA ILE A 45 18.31 2.38 9.46
C ILE A 45 18.16 3.70 10.23
N SER A 46 18.51 4.81 9.59
CA SER A 46 18.27 6.14 10.16
C SER A 46 16.83 6.63 9.89
N ARG A 47 16.32 7.51 10.76
CA ARG A 47 14.99 8.11 10.58
C ARG A 47 14.85 8.84 9.25
N GLN A 48 15.90 9.52 8.80
CA GLN A 48 15.92 10.22 7.53
C GLN A 48 15.84 9.25 6.34
N ARG A 49 16.64 8.16 6.36
CA ARG A 49 16.60 7.14 5.30
C ARG A 49 15.24 6.45 5.24
N TRP A 50 14.64 6.15 6.39
CA TRP A 50 13.25 5.65 6.46
C TRP A 50 12.25 6.62 5.82
N SER A 51 12.36 7.92 6.13
CA SER A 51 11.51 8.95 5.51
C SER A 51 11.69 9.01 4.00
N TYR A 52 12.93 8.95 3.50
CA TYR A 52 13.23 8.95 2.07
C TYR A 52 12.63 7.75 1.34
N ILE A 53 12.73 6.55 1.91
CA ILE A 53 12.10 5.35 1.37
C ILE A 53 10.58 5.54 1.26
N LYS A 54 9.90 5.98 2.33
CA LYS A 54 8.44 6.16 2.31
C LYS A 54 7.98 7.26 1.36
N THR A 55 8.80 8.26 1.09
CA THR A 55 8.44 9.40 0.23
C THR A 55 8.91 9.24 -1.21
N GLY A 56 9.80 8.27 -1.50
CA GLY A 56 10.45 8.14 -2.80
C GLY A 56 11.45 9.26 -3.10
N SER A 57 11.88 10.00 -2.07
CA SER A 57 12.84 11.09 -2.19
C SER A 57 14.27 10.65 -1.90
N GLY A 58 15.24 11.56 -2.13
CA GLY A 58 16.66 11.29 -1.90
C GLY A 58 17.26 10.28 -2.88
N PHE A 59 18.26 9.52 -2.42
CA PHE A 59 18.95 8.51 -3.23
C PHE A 59 18.11 7.23 -3.35
N ALA A 60 18.26 6.54 -4.48
CA ALA A 60 17.64 5.23 -4.68
C ALA A 60 18.24 4.20 -3.72
N VAL A 61 17.42 3.69 -2.80
CA VAL A 61 17.82 2.65 -1.84
C VAL A 61 17.69 1.29 -2.53
N LYS A 62 18.82 0.65 -2.83
CA LYS A 62 18.90 -0.65 -3.52
C LYS A 62 19.63 -1.73 -2.70
N ASP A 63 19.91 -1.43 -1.44
CA ASP A 63 20.60 -2.33 -0.53
C ASP A 63 19.73 -3.55 -0.23
N PRO A 64 20.09 -4.76 -0.72
CA PRO A 64 19.23 -5.93 -0.60
C PRO A 64 18.97 -6.33 0.85
N ALA A 65 19.99 -6.29 1.71
CA ALA A 65 19.86 -6.66 3.11
C ALA A 65 18.84 -5.78 3.84
N LEU A 66 18.84 -4.48 3.55
CA LEU A 66 17.85 -3.55 4.09
C LEU A 66 16.44 -3.83 3.56
N LEU A 67 16.29 -4.04 2.25
CA LEU A 67 14.98 -4.27 1.64
C LEU A 67 14.36 -5.60 2.10
N GLU A 68 15.18 -6.65 2.24
CA GLU A 68 14.77 -7.93 2.82
C GLU A 68 14.32 -7.78 4.27
N ALA A 69 15.09 -7.07 5.10
CA ALA A 69 14.74 -6.87 6.51
C ALA A 69 13.42 -6.09 6.65
N ILE A 70 13.20 -5.07 5.82
CA ILE A 70 11.94 -4.33 5.78
C ILE A 70 10.77 -5.25 5.36
N ALA A 71 10.92 -6.03 4.28
CA ALA A 71 9.86 -6.94 3.83
C ALA A 71 9.49 -7.97 4.91
N LYS A 72 10.51 -8.59 5.53
CA LYS A 72 10.34 -9.56 6.61
C LYS A 72 9.67 -8.96 7.85
N PHE A 73 10.02 -7.73 8.23
CA PHE A 73 9.36 -7.02 9.33
C PHE A 73 7.84 -6.91 9.13
N PHE A 74 7.39 -6.71 7.89
CA PHE A 74 5.96 -6.64 7.53
C PHE A 74 5.31 -8.01 7.25
N GLY A 75 6.06 -9.11 7.38
CA GLY A 75 5.61 -10.45 7.03
C GLY A 75 5.32 -10.62 5.54
N ALA A 76 6.08 -9.92 4.68
CA ALA A 76 6.00 -10.04 3.23
C ALA A 76 7.22 -10.78 2.68
N ASP A 77 7.06 -11.41 1.52
CA ASP A 77 8.16 -12.01 0.78
C ASP A 77 9.18 -10.94 0.37
N SER A 78 10.47 -11.21 0.57
CA SER A 78 11.55 -10.28 0.24
C SER A 78 11.50 -9.79 -1.21
N GLU A 79 11.10 -10.68 -2.14
CA GLU A 79 11.00 -10.39 -3.57
C GLU A 79 10.07 -9.20 -3.86
N PHE A 80 9.07 -8.95 -3.00
CA PHE A 80 8.17 -7.81 -3.15
C PHE A 80 8.87 -6.46 -3.10
N LEU A 81 10.00 -6.33 -2.39
CA LEU A 81 10.79 -5.09 -2.34
C LEU A 81 12.08 -5.16 -3.16
N LEU A 82 12.58 -6.36 -3.46
CA LEU A 82 13.77 -6.56 -4.29
C LEU A 82 13.48 -6.46 -5.79
N ASP A 83 12.36 -7.05 -6.23
CA ASP A 83 11.87 -6.95 -7.60
C ASP A 83 10.57 -6.13 -7.65
N LEU A 84 10.74 -4.85 -7.93
CA LEU A 84 9.64 -3.89 -8.07
C LEU A 84 8.79 -4.07 -9.33
N SER A 85 9.11 -5.05 -10.19
CA SER A 85 8.28 -5.42 -11.33
C SER A 85 7.37 -6.62 -11.04
N SER A 86 7.73 -7.45 -10.06
CA SER A 86 6.96 -8.62 -9.67
C SER A 86 5.71 -8.25 -8.86
N PRO A 87 4.57 -8.93 -9.06
CA PRO A 87 3.38 -8.71 -8.23
C PRO A 87 3.64 -9.10 -6.76
N PRO A 88 2.81 -8.65 -5.80
CA PRO A 88 2.84 -9.21 -4.46
C PRO A 88 2.50 -10.71 -4.48
N GLY A 89 3.10 -11.47 -3.56
CA GLY A 89 2.72 -12.86 -3.33
C GLY A 89 1.27 -12.98 -2.82
N ASP A 90 0.67 -14.16 -3.01
CA ASP A 90 -0.76 -14.41 -2.78
C ASP A 90 -1.23 -14.00 -1.37
N GLU A 91 -0.43 -14.26 -0.34
CA GLU A 91 -0.79 -13.90 1.04
C GLU A 91 -0.80 -12.38 1.25
N LEU A 92 0.23 -11.68 0.77
CA LEU A 92 0.26 -10.22 0.85
C LEU A 92 -0.88 -9.60 0.04
N GLN A 93 -1.17 -10.14 -1.15
CA GLN A 93 -2.28 -9.68 -1.98
C GLN A 93 -3.62 -9.84 -1.25
N ARG A 94 -3.88 -11.00 -0.60
CA ARG A 94 -5.09 -11.20 0.23
C ARG A 94 -5.23 -10.17 1.34
N ARG A 95 -4.13 -9.87 2.03
CA ARG A 95 -4.09 -8.86 3.12
C ARG A 95 -4.39 -7.47 2.59
N ILE A 96 -3.75 -7.06 1.47
CA ILE A 96 -4.03 -5.79 0.79
C ILE A 96 -5.52 -5.70 0.41
N ASP A 97 -6.07 -6.73 -0.23
CA ASP A 97 -7.47 -6.75 -0.66
C ASP A 97 -8.42 -6.66 0.53
N HIS A 98 -8.07 -7.28 1.66
CA HIS A 98 -8.85 -7.19 2.89
C HIS A 98 -8.94 -5.75 3.40
N VAL A 99 -7.80 -5.05 3.47
CA VAL A 99 -7.76 -3.63 3.87
C VAL A 99 -8.59 -2.78 2.92
N ILE A 100 -8.45 -3.00 1.60
CA ILE A 100 -9.19 -2.25 0.59
C ILE A 100 -10.71 -2.45 0.76
N ARG A 101 -11.17 -3.70 0.93
CA ARG A 101 -12.60 -4.01 1.14
C ARG A 101 -13.17 -3.28 2.35
N LEU A 102 -12.46 -3.30 3.48
CA LEU A 102 -12.95 -2.67 4.72
C LEU A 102 -12.89 -1.13 4.66
N ARG A 103 -11.87 -0.56 3.99
CA ARG A 103 -11.84 0.88 3.73
C ARG A 103 -13.01 1.34 2.86
N ARG A 104 -13.36 0.59 1.80
CA ARG A 104 -14.54 0.91 0.96
C ARG A 104 -15.83 0.89 1.77
N ALA A 105 -16.05 -0.15 2.56
CA ALA A 105 -17.23 -0.24 3.42
C ALA A 105 -17.33 0.94 4.40
N ASN A 106 -16.20 1.38 4.96
CA ASN A 106 -16.16 2.55 5.83
C ASN A 106 -16.44 3.86 5.08
N VAL A 107 -15.87 4.06 3.89
CA VAL A 107 -16.12 5.24 3.06
C VAL A 107 -17.60 5.32 2.68
N ALA A 108 -18.19 4.21 2.23
CA ALA A 108 -19.61 4.14 1.90
C ALA A 108 -20.48 4.53 3.12
N LYS A 109 -20.19 3.95 4.29
CA LYS A 109 -20.90 4.28 5.54
C LYS A 109 -20.79 5.77 5.92
N VAL A 110 -19.60 6.37 5.79
CA VAL A 110 -19.39 7.80 6.06
C VAL A 110 -20.16 8.66 5.06
N ALA A 111 -20.11 8.31 3.77
CA ALA A 111 -20.86 9.01 2.72
C ALA A 111 -22.37 8.95 2.97
N THR A 112 -22.94 7.76 3.25
CA THR A 112 -24.36 7.61 3.61
C THR A 112 -24.75 8.46 4.83
N ARG A 113 -23.90 8.52 5.86
CA ARG A 113 -24.19 9.33 7.07
C ARG A 113 -24.09 10.85 6.81
N ALA A 114 -23.13 11.28 5.99
CA ALA A 114 -22.92 12.68 5.66
C ALA A 114 -23.99 13.20 4.69
N LEU A 115 -24.33 12.40 3.68
CA LEU A 115 -25.22 12.78 2.58
C LEU A 115 -26.69 12.47 2.89
N GLY A 116 -27.00 11.48 3.74
CA GLY A 116 -28.35 11.29 4.26
C GLY A 116 -28.87 12.47 5.11
N GLN A 117 -27.99 13.41 5.50
CA GLN A 117 -28.36 14.67 6.15
C GLN A 117 -28.60 15.82 5.16
N LEU A 118 -28.30 15.65 3.86
CA LEU A 118 -28.30 16.73 2.86
C LEU A 118 -29.11 16.38 1.60
N ASP A 119 -28.95 15.17 1.05
CA ASP A 119 -29.67 14.64 -0.12
C ASP A 119 -29.40 13.11 -0.29
N PRO A 120 -30.41 12.23 -0.14
CA PRO A 120 -30.27 10.79 -0.26
C PRO A 120 -29.90 10.28 -1.66
N GLU A 121 -30.38 10.90 -2.75
CA GLU A 121 -30.08 10.43 -4.11
C GLU A 121 -28.61 10.69 -4.48
N LEU A 122 -28.08 11.84 -4.06
CA LEU A 122 -26.67 12.17 -4.26
C LEU A 122 -25.74 11.24 -3.45
N ALA A 123 -26.22 10.76 -2.28
CA ALA A 123 -25.53 9.76 -1.47
C ALA A 123 -25.32 8.45 -2.23
N GLU A 124 -26.38 7.91 -2.81
CA GLU A 124 -26.35 6.66 -3.56
C GLU A 124 -25.47 6.79 -4.81
N SER A 125 -25.58 7.91 -5.54
CA SER A 125 -24.76 8.15 -6.73
C SER A 125 -23.26 8.22 -6.42
N LEU A 126 -22.86 8.84 -5.30
CA LEU A 126 -21.45 8.94 -4.92
C LEU A 126 -20.89 7.62 -4.40
N VAL A 127 -21.65 6.86 -3.61
CA VAL A 127 -21.25 5.52 -3.17
C VAL A 127 -21.03 4.62 -4.38
N ARG A 128 -21.95 4.64 -5.35
CA ARG A 128 -21.83 3.85 -6.58
C ARG A 128 -20.60 4.22 -7.40
N ALA A 129 -20.30 5.51 -7.56
CA ALA A 129 -19.09 5.96 -8.26
C ALA A 129 -17.80 5.52 -7.56
N ILE A 130 -17.78 5.51 -6.22
CA ILE A 130 -16.65 5.01 -5.43
C ILE A 130 -16.49 3.49 -5.61
N GLU A 131 -17.59 2.74 -5.72
CA GLU A 131 -17.56 1.30 -6.00
C GLU A 131 -17.06 0.99 -7.42
N GLU A 132 -17.56 1.70 -8.44
CA GLU A 132 -17.19 1.55 -9.86
C GLU A 132 -15.72 1.88 -10.12
N SER A 133 -15.20 2.98 -9.56
CA SER A 133 -13.78 3.37 -9.72
C SER A 133 -12.79 2.40 -9.07
N ALA A 134 -13.28 1.50 -8.23
CA ALA A 134 -12.47 0.62 -7.42
C ALA A 134 -12.51 -0.85 -7.90
N ASP A 135 -13.29 -1.18 -8.92
CA ASP A 135 -13.28 -2.50 -9.54
C ASP A 135 -12.21 -2.61 -10.65
N PRO A 136 -11.09 -3.34 -10.45
CA PRO A 136 -10.05 -3.48 -11.46
C PRO A 136 -10.45 -4.42 -12.62
N SER A 137 -11.65 -5.00 -12.59
CA SER A 137 -12.14 -5.94 -13.61
C SER A 137 -12.77 -5.24 -14.83
N GLU A 138 -13.21 -3.99 -14.71
CA GLU A 138 -13.75 -3.20 -15.82
C GLU A 138 -12.66 -2.67 -16.77
N SER A 139 -11.49 -2.29 -16.25
CA SER A 139 -10.35 -1.81 -17.07
C SER A 139 -9.72 -2.88 -17.97
N ARG A 140 -10.05 -4.17 -17.78
CA ARG A 140 -9.58 -5.28 -18.62
C ARG A 140 -10.49 -5.58 -19.82
N LYS A 141 -11.70 -5.01 -19.90
CA LYS A 141 -12.64 -5.25 -21.02
C LYS A 141 -12.47 -4.27 -22.19
N THR A 142 -11.68 -3.21 -22.04
CA THR A 142 -11.51 -2.19 -23.10
C THR A 142 -10.26 -2.39 -23.96
N LEU A 143 -9.52 -3.49 -23.76
CA LEU A 143 -8.33 -3.84 -24.54
C LEU A 143 -8.40 -5.27 -25.08
N ASP A 144 -9.52 -5.63 -25.71
CA ASP A 144 -9.50 -6.64 -26.78
C ASP A 144 -9.80 -5.92 -28.10
N PRO A 145 -8.87 -5.89 -29.07
CA PRO A 145 -9.24 -5.56 -30.43
C PRO A 145 -10.03 -6.74 -31.00
N MET A 146 -11.27 -6.46 -31.43
CA MET A 146 -11.90 -7.27 -32.47
C MET A 146 -11.01 -7.22 -33.71
N ASP A 147 -10.58 -8.40 -34.16
CA ASP A 147 -10.00 -8.77 -35.47
C ASP A 147 -9.31 -7.68 -36.31
#